data_AF-A0A914I9Z0-F1
#
_entry.id   AF-A0A914I9Z0-F1
#
_cell.length_a   1.000
_cell.length_b   1.000
_cell.length_c   1.000
_cell.angle_alpha   90.00
_cell.angle_beta   90.00
_cell.angle_gamma   90.00
#
_symmetry.space_group_name_H-M   'P 1'
#
loop_
_entity.id
_entity.type
_entity.pdbx_description
1 polymer ?
#
loop_
_entity_poly.entity_id
_entity_poly.type
_entity_poly.pdbx_seq_one_letter_code
_entity_poly.pdbx_strand_id
1 'polypeptide(L)'
;MLVDEKSITDIAIQKFIEITAFAKIEFTFDNQTHHLLIKHVAPHSSAAEETGPLAQIVVWKWVAGTQDLILDKGGSISFECIASSVIIRILKKRPVIENPCLPLSSPGDDFTVHIGIRQVTLSASWLMTVSPMFERMLTTKMKESVERKVTLDDIVPGFTMEQFELFLGYICRNNWRERLPDPTTVVGLVPVADYFQIGWLKERCDAHLVNAVEIPLADRLLLAERFNLSKLQTFFLQSVSVVDLKKIVKPTLPRLSPPTFLTDLTDRLCDEE
;
A
#
# COMPACT_ATOMS: atom_id res chain seq x y z
N MET A 1 -12.44 12.92 10.48
CA MET A 1 -12.28 11.94 9.39
C MET A 1 -11.60 10.73 10.01
N LEU A 2 -12.21 9.55 9.98
CA LEU A 2 -11.62 8.33 10.55
C LEU A 2 -10.44 7.92 9.66
N VAL A 3 -9.25 7.72 10.24
CA VAL A 3 -8.04 7.35 9.48
C VAL A 3 -7.87 5.84 9.44
N ASP A 4 -8.16 5.15 10.55
CA ASP A 4 -8.10 3.69 10.65
C ASP A 4 -8.95 3.21 11.83
N GLU A 5 -9.48 1.98 11.75
CA GLU A 5 -10.26 1.32 12.79
C GLU A 5 -9.86 -0.14 12.93
N LYS A 6 -9.52 -0.54 14.16
CA LYS A 6 -9.18 -1.93 14.47
C LYS A 6 -10.01 -2.44 15.64
N SER A 7 -10.57 -3.62 15.44
CA SER A 7 -11.25 -4.40 16.46
C SER A 7 -10.32 -5.51 16.93
N ILE A 8 -10.04 -5.56 18.24
CA ILE A 8 -9.32 -6.67 18.86
C ILE A 8 -10.36 -7.52 19.58
N THR A 9 -10.86 -8.52 18.86
CA THR A 9 -11.78 -9.54 19.39
C THR A 9 -11.03 -10.87 19.38
N ASP A 10 -10.11 -11.03 20.33
CA ASP A 10 -9.52 -12.29 20.83
C ASP A 10 -8.09 -12.01 21.36
N ILE A 11 -7.85 -12.35 22.63
CA ILE A 11 -6.65 -12.02 23.42
C ILE A 11 -5.47 -12.96 23.06
N ALA A 12 -5.31 -13.31 21.78
CA ALA A 12 -4.23 -14.16 21.29
C ALA A 12 -3.05 -13.38 20.67
N ILE A 13 -3.16 -12.05 20.54
CA ILE A 13 -2.14 -11.21 19.90
C ILE A 13 -1.20 -10.61 20.95
N GLN A 14 -0.02 -11.20 21.10
CA GLN A 14 0.97 -10.82 22.13
C GLN A 14 1.67 -9.49 21.83
N LYS A 15 1.77 -9.10 20.56
CA LYS A 15 2.35 -7.82 20.12
C LYS A 15 1.93 -7.54 18.68
N PHE A 16 1.40 -6.36 18.41
CA PHE A 16 1.13 -5.91 17.04
C PHE A 16 1.72 -4.52 16.85
N ILE A 17 2.59 -4.39 15.84
CA ILE A 17 3.21 -3.11 15.51
C ILE A 17 2.49 -2.60 14.26
N GLU A 18 1.80 -1.48 14.37
CA GLU A 18 1.23 -0.84 13.19
C GLU A 18 2.28 0.05 12.55
N ILE A 19 2.97 -0.47 11.54
CA ILE A 19 3.90 0.32 10.72
C ILE A 19 3.11 0.96 9.59
N THR A 20 2.29 1.96 9.91
CA THR A 20 1.78 2.87 8.88
C THR A 20 2.84 3.92 8.56
N ALA A 21 2.77 4.55 7.39
CA ALA A 21 3.76 5.53 6.89
C ALA A 21 3.83 6.83 7.72
N PHE A 22 3.21 6.85 8.90
CA PHE A 22 2.97 8.03 9.71
C PHE A 22 3.15 7.62 11.18
N ALA A 23 4.32 7.91 11.75
CA ALA A 23 4.67 7.66 13.14
C ALA A 23 4.56 6.19 13.62
N LYS A 24 5.61 5.68 14.28
CA LYS A 24 5.60 4.33 14.83
C LYS A 24 4.75 4.33 16.13
N ILE A 25 3.52 3.84 16.03
CA ILE A 25 2.67 3.56 17.20
C ILE A 25 2.81 2.07 17.51
N GLU A 26 3.26 1.76 18.73
CA GLU A 26 3.45 0.38 19.18
C GLU A 26 2.32 -0.01 20.14
N PHE A 27 1.61 -1.09 19.80
CA PHE A 27 0.59 -1.71 20.64
C PHE A 27 1.17 -2.98 21.24
N THR A 28 1.36 -2.99 22.57
CA THR A 28 1.87 -4.15 23.30
C THR A 28 0.81 -4.63 24.27
N PHE A 29 0.37 -5.88 24.14
CA PHE A 29 -0.54 -6.49 25.10
C PHE A 29 0.26 -7.39 26.04
N ASP A 30 0.24 -7.08 27.33
CA ASP A 30 0.89 -7.91 28.35
C ASP A 30 -0.12 -8.93 28.89
N ASN A 31 0.10 -10.21 28.55
CA ASN A 31 -0.74 -11.31 28.99
C ASN A 31 -0.72 -11.55 30.51
N GLN A 32 0.35 -11.17 31.22
CA GLN A 32 0.46 -11.40 32.66
C GLN A 32 -0.36 -10.38 33.45
N THR A 33 -0.33 -9.12 33.00
CA THR A 33 -1.05 -8.04 33.66
C THR A 33 -2.41 -7.76 33.02
N HIS A 34 -2.68 -8.34 31.84
CA HIS A 34 -3.82 -8.00 30.99
C HIS A 34 -3.88 -6.51 30.61
N HIS A 35 -2.74 -5.84 30.46
CA HIS A 35 -2.69 -4.44 30.07
C HIS A 35 -2.40 -4.28 28.57
N LEU A 36 -3.16 -3.40 27.91
CA LEU A 36 -2.76 -2.86 26.62
C LEU A 36 -1.94 -1.60 26.83
N LEU A 37 -0.73 -1.59 26.29
CA LEU A 37 0.19 -0.46 26.29
C LEU A 37 0.28 0.10 24.87
N ILE A 38 -0.09 1.37 24.73
CA ILE A 38 0.04 2.13 23.49
C ILE A 38 1.19 3.11 23.68
N LYS A 39 2.25 2.95 22.90
CA LYS A 39 3.44 3.81 22.93
C LYS A 39 3.57 4.58 21.63
N HIS A 40 3.75 5.90 21.75
CA HIS A 40 4.23 6.73 20.67
C HIS A 40 5.74 6.55 20.59
N VAL A 41 6.24 5.78 19.63
CA VAL A 41 7.66 5.60 19.40
C VAL A 41 8.13 6.77 18.55
N ALA A 42 8.56 7.85 19.21
CA ALA A 42 9.19 8.96 18.51
C ALA A 42 10.47 8.44 17.82
N PRO A 43 10.67 8.76 16.54
CA PRO A 43 11.96 8.56 15.90
C PRO A 43 13.01 9.41 16.65
N HIS A 44 14.25 8.93 16.72
CA HIS A 44 15.38 9.57 17.41
C HIS A 44 15.87 10.85 16.70
N SER A 45 14.94 11.72 16.29
CA SER A 45 15.20 13.00 15.67
C SER A 45 15.24 14.09 16.75
N SER A 46 16.42 14.65 16.98
CA SER A 46 16.67 15.75 17.92
C SER A 46 16.22 17.12 17.40
N ALA A 47 15.27 17.18 16.47
CA ALA A 47 14.82 18.43 15.85
C ALA A 47 13.54 18.94 16.51
N ALA A 48 13.72 20.02 17.27
CA ALA A 48 12.76 21.06 17.69
C ALA A 48 11.26 20.73 17.71
N GLU A 49 10.74 20.61 18.94
CA GLU A 49 9.45 21.12 19.44
C GLU A 49 8.28 21.31 18.45
N GLU A 50 7.76 20.23 17.88
CA GLU A 50 6.36 20.22 17.49
C GLU A 50 5.50 19.62 18.61
N THR A 51 4.95 20.48 19.46
CA THR A 51 4.28 20.24 20.77
C THR A 51 2.93 19.51 20.74
N GLY A 52 2.77 18.49 19.89
CA GLY A 52 1.50 17.75 19.78
C GLY A 52 1.68 16.25 19.57
N PRO A 53 0.62 15.46 19.84
CA PRO A 53 0.65 14.00 19.68
C PRO A 53 0.88 13.57 18.24
N LEU A 54 1.60 12.45 18.05
CA LEU A 54 1.79 11.84 16.73
C LEU A 54 0.47 11.33 16.13
N ALA A 55 -0.43 10.87 17.00
CA ALA A 55 -1.79 10.53 16.63
C ALA A 55 -2.79 10.84 17.75
N GLN A 56 -4.00 11.21 17.38
CA GLN A 56 -5.14 11.24 18.28
C GLN A 56 -5.82 9.87 18.24
N ILE A 57 -5.72 9.12 19.34
CA ILE A 57 -6.25 7.76 19.44
C ILE A 57 -7.46 7.78 20.36
N VAL A 58 -8.53 7.13 19.93
CA VAL A 58 -9.69 6.84 20.75
C VAL A 58 -9.75 5.35 20.98
N VAL A 59 -9.80 4.97 22.25
CA VAL A 59 -10.03 3.58 22.65
C VAL A 59 -11.41 3.50 23.28
N TRP A 60 -12.19 2.54 22.78
CA TRP A 60 -13.44 2.11 23.40
C TRP A 60 -13.22 0.77 24.08
N LYS A 61 -13.54 0.71 25.36
CA LYS A 61 -13.48 -0.51 26.17
C LYS A 61 -14.89 -0.88 26.59
N TRP A 62 -15.27 -2.15 26.42
CA TRP A 62 -16.53 -2.68 26.95
C TRP A 62 -16.28 -3.57 28.15
N VAL A 63 -16.85 -3.25 29.31
CA VAL A 63 -16.78 -4.06 30.54
C VAL A 63 -18.18 -4.29 31.07
N ALA A 64 -18.62 -5.55 31.09
CA ALA A 64 -19.91 -5.95 31.65
C ALA A 64 -21.12 -5.12 31.15
N GLY A 65 -21.09 -4.70 29.87
CA GLY A 65 -22.15 -3.90 29.25
C GLY A 65 -21.96 -2.38 29.35
N THR A 66 -20.96 -1.90 30.08
CA THR A 66 -20.60 -0.47 30.18
C THR A 66 -19.50 -0.10 29.19
N GLN A 67 -19.63 1.06 28.56
CA GLN A 67 -18.69 1.61 27.60
C GLN A 67 -17.81 2.68 28.26
N ASP A 68 -16.49 2.45 28.27
CA ASP A 68 -15.50 3.44 28.68
C ASP A 68 -14.78 4.01 27.44
N LEU A 69 -14.68 5.34 27.39
CA LEU A 69 -14.00 6.08 26.34
C LEU A 69 -12.67 6.62 26.89
N ILE A 70 -11.56 6.20 26.28
CA ILE A 70 -10.22 6.71 26.60
C ILE A 70 -9.71 7.49 25.40
N LEU A 71 -9.49 8.79 25.59
CA LEU A 71 -8.90 9.66 24.57
C LEU A 71 -7.42 9.88 24.88
N ASP A 72 -6.54 9.37 24.02
CA ASP A 72 -5.12 9.65 24.09
C ASP A 72 -4.81 10.98 23.39
N LYS A 73 -4.21 11.91 24.15
CA LYS A 73 -3.75 13.22 23.68
C LYS A 73 -2.23 13.27 23.48
N GLY A 74 -1.53 12.13 23.56
CA GLY A 74 -0.09 11.99 23.37
C GLY A 74 0.62 11.48 24.61
N GLY A 75 1.51 10.50 24.43
CA GLY A 75 2.29 9.90 25.51
C GLY A 75 2.32 8.37 25.42
N SER A 76 2.61 7.70 26.53
CA SER A 76 2.35 6.26 26.65
C SER A 76 1.13 6.08 27.52
N ILE A 77 0.11 5.37 27.02
CA ILE A 77 -1.07 5.03 27.80
C ILE A 77 -1.13 3.52 28.03
N SER A 78 -1.41 3.13 29.27
CA SER A 78 -1.61 1.74 29.65
C SER A 78 -2.95 1.63 30.37
N PHE A 79 -3.74 0.62 29.99
CA PHE A 79 -5.00 0.33 30.67
C PHE A 79 -5.27 -1.17 30.69
N GLU A 80 -5.93 -1.59 31.75
CA GLU A 80 -6.31 -2.98 32.00
C GLU A 80 -7.43 -3.41 31.03
N CYS A 81 -7.34 -4.64 30.52
CA CYS A 81 -8.20 -5.22 29.48
C CYS A 81 -8.72 -6.62 29.87
N ILE A 82 -9.09 -6.82 31.13
CA ILE A 82 -9.64 -8.10 31.59
C ILE A 82 -11.02 -8.33 30.99
N ALA A 83 -11.18 -9.42 30.23
CA ALA A 83 -12.45 -9.88 29.65
C ALA A 83 -13.23 -8.79 28.88
N SER A 84 -12.52 -7.85 28.27
CA SER A 84 -13.10 -6.71 27.56
C SER A 84 -12.81 -6.76 26.08
N SER A 85 -13.80 -6.40 25.26
CA SER A 85 -13.57 -6.07 23.86
C SER A 85 -13.04 -4.65 23.74
N VAL A 86 -11.99 -4.46 22.94
CA VAL A 86 -11.34 -3.16 22.74
C VAL A 86 -11.41 -2.78 21.26
N ILE A 87 -11.95 -1.58 20.99
CA ILE A 87 -11.93 -0.96 19.66
C ILE A 87 -10.99 0.23 19.72
N ILE A 88 -10.00 0.26 18.82
CA ILE A 88 -9.04 1.35 18.70
C ILE A 88 -9.31 2.08 17.39
N ARG A 89 -9.57 3.39 17.48
CA ARG A 89 -9.78 4.28 16.34
C ARG A 89 -8.72 5.36 16.33
N ILE A 90 -8.10 5.56 15.16
CA ILE A 90 -7.14 6.64 14.97
C ILE A 90 -7.86 7.79 14.26
N LEU A 91 -8.04 8.92 14.97
CA LEU A 91 -8.84 10.05 14.50
C LEU A 91 -8.04 11.03 13.65
N LYS A 92 -6.77 11.19 13.95
CA LYS A 92 -5.87 12.12 13.26
C LYS A 92 -4.44 11.63 13.42
N LYS A 93 -3.69 11.52 12.33
CA LYS A 93 -2.23 11.27 12.37
C LYS A 93 -1.52 12.55 11.94
N ARG A 94 -0.41 12.89 12.58
CA ARG A 94 0.47 13.95 12.09
C ARG A 94 1.18 13.44 10.82
N PRO A 95 1.25 14.23 9.74
CA PRO A 95 2.12 13.90 8.62
C PRO A 95 3.57 14.03 9.10
N VAL A 96 4.18 12.92 9.48
CA VAL A 96 5.63 12.87 9.67
C VAL A 96 6.22 12.74 8.28
N ILE A 97 6.81 13.82 7.74
CA ILE A 97 7.60 13.77 6.52
C ILE A 97 8.96 13.14 6.88
N GLU A 98 8.94 11.88 7.30
CA GLU A 98 10.15 11.08 7.31
C GLU A 98 10.31 10.54 5.91
N ASN A 99 11.48 10.78 5.31
CA ASN A 99 11.84 10.13 4.07
C ASN A 99 11.69 8.61 4.30
N PRO A 100 10.71 7.94 3.66
CA PRO A 100 10.35 6.56 3.99
C PRO A 100 11.51 5.59 3.73
N CYS A 101 12.51 6.06 3.00
CA CYS A 101 13.76 5.38 2.77
C CYS A 101 14.90 6.20 3.40
N LEU A 102 15.64 5.59 4.34
CA LEU A 102 16.81 6.19 4.96
C LEU A 102 17.76 6.70 3.87
N PRO A 103 18.28 7.93 3.98
CA PRO A 103 19.32 8.39 3.08
C PRO A 103 20.58 7.56 3.36
N LEU A 104 20.85 6.58 2.50
CA LEU A 104 22.15 5.94 2.41
C LEU A 104 23.05 6.93 1.66
N SER A 105 23.47 7.98 2.37
CA SER A 105 24.30 9.06 1.82
C SER A 105 25.73 8.58 1.63
N SER A 106 25.97 7.72 0.63
CA SER A 106 27.31 7.61 0.05
C SER A 106 27.46 8.67 -1.05
N PRO A 107 28.57 9.43 -1.08
CA PRO A 107 28.83 10.40 -2.14
C PRO A 107 28.69 9.77 -3.52
N GLY A 108 27.81 10.33 -4.36
CA GLY A 108 27.54 9.85 -5.71
C GLY A 108 26.40 8.84 -5.85
N ASP A 109 25.73 8.45 -4.77
CA ASP A 109 24.58 7.51 -4.83
C ASP A 109 23.23 8.20 -5.08
N ASP A 110 23.20 9.53 -5.18
CA ASP A 110 21.97 10.27 -5.42
C ASP A 110 21.41 10.03 -6.83
N PHE A 111 20.10 9.82 -6.90
CA PHE A 111 19.32 9.75 -8.12
C PHE A 111 18.02 10.54 -7.97
N THR A 112 17.72 11.41 -8.93
CA THR A 112 16.55 12.31 -8.85
C THR A 112 15.41 11.85 -9.76
N VAL A 113 14.23 11.68 -9.20
CA VAL A 113 13.00 11.39 -9.95
C VAL A 113 12.17 12.67 -10.05
N HIS A 114 11.79 13.07 -11.27
CA HIS A 114 10.91 14.20 -11.56
C HIS A 114 9.51 13.70 -11.91
N ILE A 115 8.51 14.35 -11.31
CA ILE A 115 7.08 14.12 -11.58
C ILE A 115 6.38 15.48 -11.55
N GLY A 116 5.97 15.96 -12.71
CA GLY A 116 5.51 17.31 -12.94
C GLY A 116 6.55 18.34 -12.50
N ILE A 117 6.14 19.24 -11.59
CA ILE A 117 7.02 20.27 -11.00
C ILE A 117 7.75 19.77 -9.75
N ARG A 118 7.45 18.56 -9.26
CA ARG A 118 8.00 18.01 -8.02
C ARG A 118 9.16 17.08 -8.34
N GLN A 119 10.09 16.96 -7.39
CA GLN A 119 11.20 16.03 -7.48
C GLN A 119 11.49 15.37 -6.13
N VAL A 120 12.06 14.17 -6.18
CA VAL A 120 12.56 13.47 -5.01
C VAL A 120 13.91 12.84 -5.32
N THR A 121 14.85 12.97 -4.38
CA THR A 121 16.17 12.35 -4.48
C THR A 121 16.22 11.11 -3.62
N LEU A 122 16.67 10.01 -4.21
CA LEU A 122 16.71 8.68 -3.62
C LEU A 122 18.10 8.07 -3.82
N SER A 123 18.38 7.00 -3.07
CA SER A 123 19.56 6.18 -3.28
C SER A 123 19.41 5.33 -4.55
N ALA A 124 20.32 5.53 -5.49
CA ALA A 124 20.38 4.77 -6.74
C ALA A 124 20.65 3.29 -6.46
N SER A 125 21.62 2.99 -5.59
CA SER A 125 21.97 1.63 -5.20
C SER A 125 20.77 0.88 -4.60
N TRP A 126 19.98 1.56 -3.77
CA TRP A 126 18.73 1.02 -3.24
C TRP A 126 17.70 0.77 -4.36
N LEU A 127 17.46 1.75 -5.24
CA LEU A 127 16.52 1.60 -6.37
C LEU A 127 16.89 0.43 -7.29
N MET A 128 18.19 0.26 -7.59
CA MET A 128 18.69 -0.85 -8.38
C MET A 128 18.46 -2.20 -7.69
N THR A 129 18.57 -2.25 -6.36
CA THR A 129 18.33 -3.48 -5.59
C THR A 129 16.86 -3.92 -5.63
N VAL A 130 15.93 -2.96 -5.65
CA VAL A 130 14.48 -3.25 -5.55
C VAL A 130 13.78 -3.35 -6.89
N SER A 131 14.40 -2.86 -7.97
CA SER A 131 13.79 -2.79 -9.31
C SER A 131 14.79 -3.13 -10.42
N PRO A 132 14.54 -4.22 -11.18
CA PRO A 132 15.33 -4.55 -12.37
C PRO A 132 15.29 -3.47 -13.45
N MET A 133 14.23 -2.68 -13.50
CA MET A 133 14.14 -1.54 -14.43
C MET A 133 15.12 -0.44 -14.05
N PHE A 134 15.18 -0.06 -12.76
CA PHE A 134 16.18 0.91 -12.29
C PHE A 134 17.60 0.37 -12.40
N GLU A 135 17.84 -0.91 -12.12
CA GLU A 135 19.14 -1.56 -12.33
C GLU A 135 19.61 -1.37 -13.77
N ARG A 136 18.77 -1.71 -14.75
CA ARG A 136 19.11 -1.53 -16.17
C ARG A 136 19.27 -0.06 -16.54
N MET A 137 18.36 0.80 -16.10
CA MET A 137 18.41 2.25 -16.37
C MET A 137 19.70 2.92 -15.86
N LEU A 138 20.21 2.46 -14.72
CA LEU A 138 21.36 3.08 -14.05
C LEU A 138 22.71 2.42 -14.38
N THR A 139 22.71 1.19 -14.86
CA THR A 139 23.94 0.47 -15.27
C THR A 139 24.26 0.60 -16.75
N THR A 140 23.25 0.81 -17.59
CA THR A 140 23.46 1.03 -19.03
C THR A 140 23.86 2.47 -19.29
N LYS A 141 24.67 2.74 -20.33
CA LYS A 141 25.14 4.09 -20.71
C LYS A 141 24.04 4.92 -21.38
N MET A 142 22.88 4.99 -20.76
CA MET A 142 21.74 5.79 -21.21
C MET A 142 21.81 7.21 -20.63
N LYS A 143 20.92 8.09 -21.10
CA LYS A 143 20.87 9.48 -20.63
C LYS A 143 20.65 9.55 -19.11
N GLU A 144 19.78 8.69 -18.60
CA GLU A 144 19.37 8.60 -17.20
C GLU A 144 20.54 8.20 -16.28
N SER A 145 21.42 7.31 -16.73
CA SER A 145 22.60 6.90 -15.96
C SER A 145 23.64 8.02 -15.85
N VAL A 146 23.79 8.81 -16.92
CA VAL A 146 24.76 9.92 -17.01
C VAL A 146 24.24 11.12 -16.23
N GLU A 147 22.97 11.47 -16.40
CA GLU A 147 22.36 12.64 -15.76
C GLU A 147 21.92 12.36 -14.32
N ARG A 148 21.92 11.09 -13.89
CA ARG A 148 21.45 10.64 -12.56
C ARG A 148 20.04 11.13 -12.24
N LYS A 149 19.18 11.19 -13.26
CA LYS A 149 17.78 11.59 -13.12
C LYS A 149 16.87 10.92 -14.14
N VAL A 150 15.57 10.87 -13.82
CA VAL A 150 14.51 10.42 -14.73
C VAL A 150 13.26 11.29 -14.55
N THR A 151 12.55 11.56 -15.64
CA THR A 151 11.24 12.24 -15.62
C THR A 151 10.15 11.21 -15.91
N LEU A 152 9.22 11.00 -14.97
CA LEU A 152 8.18 9.98 -15.11
C LEU A 152 6.94 10.45 -15.89
N ASP A 153 6.75 11.75 -16.08
CA ASP A 153 5.60 12.29 -16.83
C ASP A 153 5.53 11.75 -18.26
N ASP A 154 6.70 11.58 -18.88
CA ASP A 154 6.84 11.07 -20.24
C ASP A 154 6.63 9.55 -20.34
N ILE A 155 6.71 8.86 -19.20
CA ILE A 155 6.79 7.40 -19.11
C ILE A 155 5.44 6.82 -18.68
N VAL A 156 4.82 7.40 -17.66
CA VAL A 156 3.54 6.96 -17.11
C VAL A 156 2.58 8.16 -17.08
N PRO A 157 1.86 8.44 -18.17
CA PRO A 157 0.97 9.59 -18.23
C PRO A 157 -0.10 9.57 -17.13
N GLY A 158 -0.25 10.69 -16.42
CA GLY A 158 -1.20 10.82 -15.31
C GLY A 158 -0.71 10.24 -13.98
N PHE A 159 0.53 9.77 -13.92
CA PHE A 159 1.16 9.33 -12.68
C PHE A 159 1.51 10.52 -11.79
N THR A 160 1.06 10.50 -10.54
CA THR A 160 1.25 11.62 -9.61
C THR A 160 2.35 11.34 -8.59
N MET A 161 2.89 12.41 -7.99
CA MET A 161 3.91 12.28 -6.96
C MET A 161 3.39 11.53 -5.72
N GLU A 162 2.11 11.68 -5.38
CA GLU A 162 1.47 10.97 -4.26
C GLU A 162 1.42 9.46 -4.53
N GLN A 163 1.17 9.05 -5.78
CA GLN A 163 1.23 7.65 -6.16
C GLN A 163 2.67 7.12 -6.13
N PHE A 164 3.66 7.96 -6.47
CA PHE A 164 5.07 7.60 -6.35
C PHE A 164 5.51 7.46 -4.89
N GLU A 165 5.16 8.40 -4.02
CA GLU A 165 5.42 8.31 -2.57
C GLU A 165 4.76 7.06 -1.97
N LEU A 166 3.54 6.73 -2.40
CA LEU A 166 2.88 5.50 -2.00
C LEU A 166 3.65 4.26 -2.48
N PHE A 167 4.07 4.24 -3.75
CA PHE A 167 4.90 3.18 -4.32
C PHE A 167 6.19 3.00 -3.52
N LEU A 168 6.92 4.09 -3.23
CA LEU A 168 8.10 4.09 -2.36
C LEU A 168 7.77 3.48 -0.99
N GLY A 169 6.63 3.85 -0.41
CA GLY A 169 6.15 3.30 0.86
C GLY A 169 5.97 1.78 0.86
N TYR A 170 5.61 1.17 -0.27
CA TYR A 170 5.52 -0.29 -0.41
C TYR A 170 6.89 -0.96 -0.57
N ILE A 171 7.81 -0.33 -1.30
CA ILE A 171 9.11 -0.93 -1.63
C ILE A 171 10.21 -0.62 -0.60
N CYS A 172 10.03 0.37 0.28
CA CYS A 172 10.95 0.63 1.37
C CYS A 172 10.98 -0.56 2.36
N ARG A 173 12.19 -0.90 2.83
CA ARG A 173 12.60 -2.17 3.46
C ARG A 173 11.78 -2.63 4.68
N ASN A 174 11.03 -1.73 5.32
CA ASN A 174 10.30 -1.99 6.56
C ASN A 174 8.82 -2.35 6.38
N ASN A 175 8.25 -2.19 5.18
CA ASN A 175 6.79 -2.32 4.98
C ASN A 175 6.36 -3.44 4.03
N TRP A 176 7.30 -4.08 3.34
CA TRP A 176 7.00 -5.03 2.26
C TRP A 176 6.43 -6.37 2.74
N ARG A 177 6.19 -6.64 4.04
CA ARG A 177 5.54 -7.89 4.49
C ARG A 177 4.12 -7.70 5.03
N GLU A 178 3.78 -6.52 5.52
CA GLU A 178 2.55 -6.32 6.30
C GLU A 178 1.52 -5.43 5.59
N ARG A 179 1.95 -4.64 4.59
CA ARG A 179 1.05 -3.72 3.91
C ARG A 179 0.45 -4.35 2.65
N LEU A 180 -0.84 -4.67 2.72
CA LEU A 180 -1.63 -5.01 1.55
C LEU A 180 -1.93 -3.74 0.74
N PRO A 181 -2.03 -3.84 -0.60
CA PRO A 181 -2.57 -2.76 -1.42
C PRO A 181 -3.94 -2.32 -0.92
N ASP A 182 -4.17 -1.02 -0.80
CA ASP A 182 -5.49 -0.49 -0.48
C ASP A 182 -6.36 -0.43 -1.77
N PRO A 183 -7.67 -0.77 -1.72
CA PRO A 183 -8.55 -0.73 -2.90
C PRO A 183 -8.54 0.60 -3.66
N THR A 184 -8.35 1.73 -2.98
CA THR A 184 -8.34 3.05 -3.65
C THR A 184 -7.02 3.31 -4.39
N THR A 185 -5.97 2.56 -4.05
CA THR A 185 -4.61 2.82 -4.54
C THR A 185 -4.08 1.75 -5.49
N VAL A 186 -4.61 0.53 -5.42
CA VAL A 186 -4.13 -0.62 -6.19
C VAL A 186 -4.17 -0.37 -7.70
N VAL A 187 -5.18 0.38 -8.19
CA VAL A 187 -5.34 0.74 -9.60
C VAL A 187 -4.17 1.59 -10.09
N GLY A 188 -3.70 2.53 -9.28
CA GLY A 188 -2.53 3.36 -9.58
C GLY A 188 -1.20 2.64 -9.36
N LEU A 189 -1.19 1.60 -8.52
CA LEU A 189 0.03 0.86 -8.16
C LEU A 189 0.41 -0.21 -9.19
N VAL A 190 -0.57 -0.84 -9.85
CA VAL A 190 -0.32 -1.88 -10.87
C VAL A 190 0.56 -1.38 -12.02
N PRO A 191 0.27 -0.25 -12.70
CA PRO A 191 1.09 0.23 -13.82
C PRO A 191 2.54 0.48 -13.41
N VAL A 192 2.74 0.96 -12.18
CA VAL A 192 4.04 1.34 -11.64
C VAL A 192 4.85 0.09 -11.28
N ALA A 193 4.21 -0.87 -10.63
CA ALA A 193 4.83 -2.16 -10.31
C ALA A 193 5.22 -2.92 -11.59
N ASP A 194 4.38 -2.85 -12.63
CA ASP A 194 4.67 -3.43 -13.94
C ASP A 194 5.83 -2.72 -14.64
N TYR A 195 5.78 -1.39 -14.74
CA TYR A 195 6.82 -0.58 -15.39
C TYR A 195 8.19 -0.75 -14.72
N PHE A 196 8.24 -0.63 -13.39
CA PHE A 196 9.49 -0.82 -12.64
C PHE A 196 9.85 -2.30 -12.41
N GLN A 197 9.07 -3.22 -12.98
CA GLN A 197 9.32 -4.67 -12.96
C GLN A 197 9.46 -5.25 -11.54
N ILE A 198 8.64 -4.75 -10.61
CA ILE A 198 8.62 -5.20 -9.22
C ILE A 198 7.60 -6.34 -9.10
N GLY A 199 8.03 -7.54 -9.51
CA GLY A 199 7.16 -8.72 -9.66
C GLY A 199 6.35 -9.06 -8.41
N TRP A 200 6.97 -9.06 -7.23
CA TRP A 200 6.28 -9.38 -5.97
C TRP A 200 5.18 -8.36 -5.62
N LEU A 201 5.36 -7.09 -5.98
CA LEU A 201 4.37 -6.03 -5.73
C LEU A 201 3.20 -6.18 -6.70
N LYS A 202 3.51 -6.41 -7.98
CA LYS A 202 2.51 -6.69 -9.02
C LYS A 202 1.67 -7.92 -8.65
N GLU A 203 2.30 -9.00 -8.17
CA GLU A 203 1.59 -10.21 -7.74
C GLU A 203 0.65 -9.96 -6.56
N ARG A 204 1.01 -9.06 -5.64
CA ARG A 204 0.11 -8.66 -4.54
C ARG A 204 -1.06 -7.83 -5.02
N CYS A 205 -0.82 -6.89 -5.93
CA CYS A 205 -1.91 -6.14 -6.56
C CYS A 205 -2.86 -7.09 -7.30
N ASP A 206 -2.32 -8.05 -8.05
CA ASP A 206 -3.08 -9.11 -8.74
C ASP A 206 -3.98 -9.87 -7.76
N ALA A 207 -3.41 -10.39 -6.67
CA ALA A 207 -4.18 -11.10 -5.64
C ALA A 207 -5.24 -10.22 -4.95
N HIS A 208 -4.93 -8.96 -4.69
CA HIS A 208 -5.86 -8.02 -4.05
C HIS A 208 -7.07 -7.71 -4.94
N LEU A 209 -6.83 -7.51 -6.24
CA LEU A 209 -7.88 -7.16 -7.22
C LEU A 209 -8.95 -8.24 -7.38
N VAL A 210 -8.63 -9.51 -7.10
CA VAL A 210 -9.60 -10.62 -7.12
C VAL A 210 -10.76 -10.32 -6.16
N ASN A 211 -10.46 -9.79 -4.98
CA ASN A 211 -11.44 -9.55 -3.90
C ASN A 211 -11.87 -8.07 -3.77
N ALA A 212 -11.34 -7.17 -4.62
CA ALA A 212 -11.64 -5.74 -4.55
C ALA A 212 -13.04 -5.43 -5.12
N VAL A 213 -14.06 -5.56 -4.28
CA VAL A 213 -15.46 -5.30 -4.63
C VAL A 213 -15.75 -3.83 -4.92
N GLU A 214 -14.92 -2.94 -4.38
CA GLU A 214 -14.99 -1.49 -4.59
C GLU A 214 -14.63 -1.09 -6.02
N ILE A 215 -13.89 -1.95 -6.73
CA ILE A 215 -13.46 -1.71 -8.10
C ILE A 215 -14.43 -2.44 -9.05
N PRO A 216 -15.07 -1.73 -10.00
CA PRO A 216 -15.97 -2.34 -10.97
C PRO A 216 -15.30 -3.50 -11.73
N LEU A 217 -16.07 -4.55 -12.02
CA LEU A 217 -15.56 -5.72 -12.77
C LEU A 217 -14.99 -5.33 -14.14
N ALA A 218 -15.58 -4.35 -14.82
CA ALA A 218 -15.07 -3.87 -16.10
C ALA A 218 -13.66 -3.26 -15.99
N ASP A 219 -13.41 -2.49 -14.93
CA ASP A 219 -12.10 -1.87 -14.70
C ASP A 219 -11.05 -2.93 -14.29
N ARG A 220 -11.45 -3.91 -13.47
CA ARG A 220 -10.61 -5.06 -13.13
C ARG A 220 -10.25 -5.89 -14.36
N LEU A 221 -11.18 -6.10 -15.29
CA LEU A 221 -10.95 -6.81 -16.54
C LEU A 221 -9.90 -6.08 -17.41
N LEU A 222 -10.02 -4.76 -17.54
CA LEU A 222 -9.05 -3.93 -18.25
C LEU A 222 -7.65 -4.02 -17.64
N LEU A 223 -7.54 -4.01 -16.30
CA LEU A 223 -6.26 -4.18 -15.63
C LEU A 223 -5.67 -5.58 -15.84
N ALA A 224 -6.52 -6.61 -15.77
CA ALA A 224 -6.13 -8.01 -15.94
C ALA A 224 -5.49 -8.26 -17.32
N GLU A 225 -6.13 -7.73 -18.36
CA GLU A 225 -5.66 -7.81 -19.74
C GLU A 225 -4.39 -6.96 -19.93
N ARG A 226 -4.47 -5.65 -19.64
CA ARG A 226 -3.41 -4.70 -19.94
C ARG A 226 -2.08 -5.01 -19.25
N PHE A 227 -2.14 -5.47 -17.99
CA PHE A 227 -0.96 -5.72 -17.19
C PHE A 227 -0.69 -7.20 -16.98
N ASN A 228 -1.37 -8.09 -17.70
CA ASN A 228 -1.18 -9.54 -17.62
C ASN A 228 -1.23 -10.07 -16.16
N LEU A 229 -2.32 -9.78 -15.45
CA LEU A 229 -2.51 -10.14 -14.05
C LEU A 229 -3.12 -11.56 -13.95
N SER A 230 -2.25 -12.56 -13.87
CA SER A 230 -2.61 -13.99 -13.98
C SER A 230 -3.71 -14.47 -13.02
N LYS A 231 -3.70 -14.05 -11.75
CA LYS A 231 -4.70 -14.49 -10.76
C LYS A 231 -6.05 -13.87 -11.08
N LEU A 232 -6.06 -12.59 -11.45
CA LEU A 232 -7.26 -11.88 -11.85
C LEU A 232 -7.84 -12.41 -13.17
N GLN A 233 -6.98 -12.74 -14.15
CA GLN A 233 -7.41 -13.41 -15.39
C GLN A 233 -8.06 -14.77 -15.07
N THR A 234 -7.43 -15.58 -14.21
CA THR A 234 -7.99 -16.87 -13.77
C THR A 234 -9.34 -16.69 -13.08
N PHE A 235 -9.48 -15.68 -12.23
CA PHE A 235 -10.76 -15.32 -11.60
C PHE A 235 -11.85 -15.01 -12.64
N PHE A 236 -11.53 -14.24 -13.69
CA PHE A 236 -12.48 -13.97 -14.78
C PHE A 236 -12.81 -15.21 -15.61
N LEU A 237 -11.90 -16.18 -15.76
CA LEU A 237 -12.15 -17.41 -16.51
C LEU A 237 -12.89 -18.49 -15.71
N GLN A 238 -12.81 -18.48 -14.38
CA GLN A 238 -13.33 -19.59 -13.57
C GLN A 238 -14.49 -19.17 -12.65
N SER A 239 -14.49 -17.94 -12.16
CA SER A 239 -15.34 -17.56 -11.02
C SER A 239 -16.44 -16.56 -11.37
N VAL A 240 -16.25 -15.70 -12.37
CA VAL A 240 -17.29 -14.76 -12.80
C VAL A 240 -18.34 -15.49 -13.64
N SER A 241 -19.63 -15.25 -13.38
CA SER A 241 -20.72 -15.88 -14.13
C SER A 241 -20.69 -15.47 -15.61
N VAL A 242 -21.08 -16.36 -16.53
CA VAL A 242 -21.15 -16.04 -17.97
C VAL A 242 -22.10 -14.87 -18.23
N VAL A 243 -23.21 -14.78 -17.48
CA VAL A 243 -24.16 -13.67 -17.59
C VAL A 243 -23.50 -12.32 -17.27
N ASP A 244 -22.72 -12.24 -16.20
CA ASP A 244 -22.04 -10.99 -15.83
C ASP A 244 -20.85 -10.70 -16.74
N LEU A 245 -20.13 -11.75 -17.19
CA LEU A 245 -19.10 -11.61 -18.22
C LEU A 245 -19.66 -11.00 -19.51
N LYS A 246 -20.79 -11.50 -20.04
CA LYS A 246 -21.41 -10.95 -21.27
C LYS A 246 -21.75 -9.46 -21.10
N LYS A 247 -22.21 -9.04 -19.91
CA LYS A 247 -22.51 -7.63 -19.60
C LYS A 247 -21.27 -6.74 -19.61
N ILE A 248 -20.13 -7.22 -19.12
CA ILE A 248 -18.90 -6.42 -18.99
C ILE A 248 -17.99 -6.49 -20.22
N VAL A 249 -17.90 -7.64 -20.92
CA VAL A 249 -17.00 -7.81 -22.06
C VAL A 249 -17.47 -6.97 -23.25
N LYS A 250 -18.77 -6.99 -23.56
CA LYS A 250 -19.35 -6.25 -24.69
C LYS A 250 -19.02 -4.74 -24.70
N PRO A 251 -19.19 -3.98 -23.60
CA PRO A 251 -18.81 -2.57 -23.56
C PRO A 251 -17.30 -2.34 -23.48
N THR A 252 -16.52 -3.34 -23.02
CA THR A 252 -15.09 -3.19 -22.75
C THR A 252 -14.23 -3.60 -23.95
N LEU A 253 -14.78 -4.41 -24.87
CA LEU A 253 -14.10 -4.94 -26.05
C LEU A 253 -13.33 -3.90 -26.88
N PRO A 254 -13.85 -2.68 -27.15
CA PRO A 254 -13.10 -1.68 -27.93
C PRO A 254 -11.83 -1.16 -27.25
N ARG A 255 -11.69 -1.39 -25.94
CA ARG A 255 -10.59 -0.91 -25.10
C ARG A 255 -9.58 -2.00 -24.77
N LEU A 256 -9.90 -3.26 -25.06
CA LEU A 256 -9.01 -4.38 -24.87
C LEU A 256 -8.14 -4.49 -26.12
N SER A 257 -6.84 -4.69 -25.94
CA SER A 257 -6.01 -5.14 -27.06
C SER A 257 -6.29 -6.63 -27.29
N PRO A 258 -5.88 -7.25 -28.40
CA PRO A 258 -6.07 -8.70 -28.59
C PRO A 258 -4.84 -9.52 -28.13
N PRO A 259 -4.79 -9.97 -26.86
CA PRO A 259 -3.94 -11.05 -26.41
C PRO A 259 -4.72 -12.38 -26.28
N THR A 260 -3.97 -13.45 -26.01
CA THR A 260 -4.48 -14.81 -25.73
C THR A 260 -5.56 -14.88 -24.64
N PHE A 261 -5.55 -13.94 -23.70
CA PHE A 261 -6.59 -13.88 -22.67
C PHE A 261 -7.99 -13.57 -23.23
N LEU A 262 -8.09 -12.78 -24.30
CA LEU A 262 -9.40 -12.51 -24.92
C LEU A 262 -9.93 -13.71 -25.70
N THR A 263 -9.05 -14.53 -26.30
CA THR A 263 -9.48 -15.75 -26.98
C THR A 263 -10.08 -16.73 -25.96
N ASP A 264 -9.39 -16.94 -24.84
CA ASP A 264 -9.87 -17.83 -23.77
C ASP A 264 -11.21 -17.34 -23.17
N LEU A 265 -11.37 -16.02 -23.02
CA LEU A 265 -12.64 -15.44 -22.59
C LEU A 265 -13.75 -15.64 -23.62
N THR A 266 -13.45 -15.51 -24.91
CA THR A 266 -14.43 -15.66 -25.98
C THR A 266 -14.90 -17.10 -26.09
N ASP A 267 -13.98 -18.07 -26.03
CA ASP A 267 -14.29 -19.49 -26.03
C ASP A 267 -15.25 -19.85 -24.89
N ARG A 268 -14.94 -19.37 -23.68
CA ARG A 268 -15.82 -19.52 -22.51
C ARG A 268 -17.23 -18.93 -22.72
N LEU A 269 -17.34 -17.82 -23.44
CA LEU A 269 -18.64 -17.17 -23.70
C LEU A 269 -19.49 -17.93 -24.73
N CYS A 270 -18.86 -18.74 -25.59
CA CYS A 270 -19.49 -19.55 -26.62
C CYS A 270 -19.93 -20.93 -26.12
N ASP A 271 -19.26 -21.51 -25.12
CA ASP A 271 -19.55 -22.86 -24.62
C ASP A 271 -20.86 -22.97 -23.79
N GLU A 272 -21.44 -21.86 -23.35
CA GLU A 272 -22.69 -21.83 -22.54
C GLU A 272 -23.92 -21.27 -23.29
N GLU A 273 -23.94 -21.33 -24.63
CA GLU A 273 -25.15 -21.08 -25.45
C GLU A 273 -25.88 -22.38 -25.84
#